data_AF-A0A453H5C0-F1
#
_entry.id   AF-A0A453H5C0-F1
#
_cell.length_a   1.000
_cell.length_b   1.000
_cell.length_c   1.000
_cell.angle_alpha   90.00
_cell.angle_beta   90.00
_cell.angle_gamma   90.00
#
_symmetry.space_group_name_H-M   'P 1'
#
loop_
_entity.id
_entity.type
_entity.pdbx_description
1 polymer ?
#
loop_
_entity_poly.entity_id
_entity_poly.type
_entity_poly.pdbx_seq_one_letter_code
_entity_poly.pdbx_strand_id
1 'polypeptide(L)'
;MPKHYRPAGKKKEGNAAKYITRTKAVKYLQISLAVFRKLCILKGVFPREPKKKVEGNHKTYYHMKDIAFLAHDPLIEKFREIKVHRKKVKKAMAKKNRDLADRLLNRPPTYKLDRLIIERYPSFVDALRDLDDCLTMVHLFAALPAIEGERVQVQRIHNCRRLSHEWQAYISRTNSLRKTFISVKGIYYQAEVQGQKITWLTPHALQQVLTDDVDFNVMLTFLEFYETLLGFVNFKLYHSINVNYPPILDPRLEALAAGKYWCLL
;
A
#
# COMPACT_ATOMS: atom_id res chain seq x y z
N MET A 1 34.11 -29.06 39.55
CA MET A 1 33.99 -29.18 38.08
C MET A 1 34.07 -27.80 37.45
N PRO A 2 35.07 -27.48 36.61
CA PRO A 2 35.18 -26.18 35.96
C PRO A 2 34.15 -26.08 34.82
N LYS A 3 33.34 -25.03 34.80
CA LYS A 3 32.42 -24.75 33.69
C LYS A 3 33.26 -24.45 32.45
N HIS A 4 33.30 -25.37 31.48
CA HIS A 4 33.90 -25.13 30.17
C HIS A 4 33.15 -23.99 29.46
N TYR A 5 33.71 -22.79 29.51
CA TYR A 5 33.23 -21.67 28.69
C TYR A 5 33.72 -21.89 27.26
N ARG A 6 32.81 -22.32 26.35
CA ARG A 6 33.12 -22.33 24.92
C ARG A 6 33.38 -20.88 24.48
N PRO A 7 34.47 -20.57 23.75
CA PRO A 7 34.70 -19.22 23.26
C PRO A 7 33.49 -18.78 22.43
N ALA A 8 32.97 -17.59 22.74
CA ALA A 8 31.83 -17.02 22.03
C ALA A 8 32.15 -17.02 20.53
N GLY A 9 31.41 -17.81 19.75
CA GLY A 9 31.62 -17.87 18.32
C GLY A 9 31.46 -16.45 17.76
N LYS A 10 32.52 -15.90 17.12
CA LYS A 10 32.61 -14.53 16.58
C LYS A 10 31.42 -14.07 15.69
N LYS A 11 30.49 -14.97 15.36
CA LYS A 11 29.29 -14.73 14.54
C LYS A 11 27.96 -14.74 15.32
N LYS A 12 27.95 -15.06 16.61
CA LYS A 12 26.70 -15.24 17.41
C LYS A 12 26.35 -14.04 18.30
N GLU A 13 27.22 -13.05 18.42
CA GLU A 13 27.03 -11.90 19.32
C GLU A 13 27.24 -10.57 18.59
N GLY A 14 26.58 -9.51 19.06
CA GLY A 14 26.67 -8.17 18.50
C GLY A 14 25.88 -7.96 17.20
N ASN A 15 26.43 -7.17 16.26
CA ASN A 15 25.74 -6.78 15.02
C ASN A 15 25.37 -7.99 14.13
N ALA A 16 26.10 -9.10 14.24
CA ALA A 16 25.78 -10.32 13.49
C ALA A 16 24.48 -10.99 13.95
N ALA A 17 24.07 -10.81 15.21
CA ALA A 17 22.79 -11.31 15.73
C ALA A 17 21.64 -10.31 15.53
N LYS A 18 21.96 -9.00 15.48
CA LYS A 18 20.96 -7.93 15.36
C LYS A 18 20.39 -7.76 13.95
N TYR A 19 21.17 -8.10 12.93
CA TYR A 19 20.82 -7.87 11.54
C TYR A 19 20.81 -9.17 10.74
N ILE A 20 19.88 -9.27 9.80
CA ILE A 20 19.75 -10.39 8.88
C ILE A 20 19.73 -9.86 7.44
N THR A 21 20.41 -10.55 6.52
CA THR A 21 20.39 -10.17 5.11
C THR A 21 19.07 -10.56 4.44
N ARG A 22 18.66 -9.80 3.42
CA ARG A 22 17.40 -10.04 2.67
C ARG A 22 17.20 -11.51 2.28
N THR A 23 18.23 -12.14 1.72
CA THR A 23 18.17 -13.54 1.28
C THR A 23 17.93 -14.50 2.44
N LYS A 24 18.52 -14.23 3.62
CA LYS A 24 18.31 -15.03 4.82
C LYS A 24 16.92 -14.80 5.42
N ALA A 25 16.43 -13.56 5.42
CA ALA A 25 15.07 -13.23 5.89
C ALA A 25 13.99 -13.94 5.05
N VAL A 26 14.14 -13.93 3.72
CA VAL A 26 13.22 -14.64 2.80
C VAL A 26 13.22 -16.14 3.08
N LYS A 27 14.40 -16.75 3.27
CA LYS A 27 14.52 -18.18 3.62
C LYS A 27 13.91 -18.49 4.99
N TYR A 28 14.12 -17.62 5.98
CA TYR A 28 13.60 -17.77 7.33
C TYR A 28 12.05 -17.75 7.36
N LEU A 29 11.44 -16.82 6.63
CA LEU A 29 9.97 -16.69 6.55
C LEU A 29 9.31 -17.72 5.59
N GLN A 30 10.12 -18.43 4.78
CA GLN A 30 9.68 -19.42 3.79
C GLN A 30 8.71 -18.86 2.72
N ILE A 31 8.89 -17.60 2.34
CA ILE A 31 8.08 -16.91 1.32
C ILE A 31 8.91 -16.57 0.08
N SER A 32 8.26 -16.15 -1.01
CA SER A 32 8.97 -15.67 -2.21
C SER A 32 9.45 -14.23 -2.02
N LEU A 33 10.43 -13.80 -2.83
CA LEU A 33 10.96 -12.43 -2.76
C LEU A 33 9.89 -11.36 -3.03
N ALA A 34 8.99 -11.60 -3.98
CA ALA A 34 7.89 -10.67 -4.29
C ALA A 34 6.93 -10.51 -3.10
N VAL A 35 6.57 -11.62 -2.45
CA VAL A 35 5.70 -11.59 -1.26
C VAL A 35 6.42 -10.95 -0.08
N PHE A 36 7.72 -11.20 0.09
CA PHE A 36 8.53 -10.55 1.12
C PHE A 36 8.53 -9.03 0.95
N ARG A 37 8.79 -8.53 -0.26
CA ARG A 37 8.71 -7.08 -0.55
C ARG A 37 7.34 -6.52 -0.23
N LYS A 38 6.27 -7.22 -0.65
CA LYS A 38 4.88 -6.83 -0.37
C LYS A 38 4.61 -6.73 1.13
N LEU A 39 4.99 -7.75 1.89
CA LEU A 39 4.80 -7.81 3.34
C LEU A 39 5.58 -6.71 4.06
N CYS A 40 6.83 -6.44 3.63
CA CYS A 40 7.63 -5.35 4.18
C CYS A 40 6.97 -3.99 3.99
N ILE A 41 6.38 -3.73 2.81
CA ILE A 41 5.66 -2.47 2.54
C ILE A 41 4.44 -2.35 3.46
N LEU A 42 3.61 -3.40 3.52
CA LEU A 42 2.39 -3.40 4.33
C LEU A 42 2.70 -3.17 5.81
N LYS A 43 3.71 -3.84 6.36
CA LYS A 43 4.08 -3.72 7.78
C LYS A 43 5.04 -2.58 8.10
N GLY A 44 5.48 -1.81 7.11
CA GLY A 44 6.44 -0.72 7.32
C GLY A 44 7.82 -1.19 7.79
N VAL A 45 8.27 -2.37 7.34
CA VAL A 45 9.60 -2.90 7.66
C VAL A 45 10.60 -2.41 6.61
N PHE A 46 11.44 -1.47 7.01
CA PHE A 46 12.43 -0.84 6.13
C PHE A 46 13.81 -1.50 6.24
N PRO A 47 14.60 -1.49 5.16
CA PRO A 47 15.99 -1.88 5.22
C PRO A 47 16.79 -0.93 6.12
N ARG A 48 17.82 -1.46 6.77
CA ARG A 48 18.69 -0.72 7.70
C ARG A 48 20.14 -0.84 7.28
N GLU A 49 20.91 0.21 7.56
CA GLU A 49 22.35 0.21 7.32
C GLU A 49 23.09 -0.04 8.64
N PRO A 50 23.62 -1.25 8.86
CA PRO A 50 24.40 -1.53 10.07
C PRO A 50 25.77 -0.86 10.00
N LYS A 51 26.24 -0.34 11.14
CA LYS A 51 27.60 0.26 11.26
C LYS A 51 28.71 -0.67 10.78
N LYS A 52 28.55 -1.98 10.99
CA LYS A 52 29.47 -3.01 10.49
C LYS A 52 28.69 -4.05 9.67
N LYS A 53 28.91 -4.06 8.35
CA LYS A 53 28.28 -4.98 7.39
C LYS A 53 29.05 -6.30 7.35
N VAL A 54 28.61 -7.28 8.16
CA VAL A 54 29.33 -8.56 8.37
C VAL A 54 29.32 -9.47 7.12
N GLU A 55 28.29 -9.39 6.28
CA GLU A 55 28.10 -10.27 5.11
C GLU A 55 28.36 -9.60 3.76
N GLY A 56 28.98 -8.41 3.77
CA GLY A 56 29.33 -7.62 2.58
C GLY A 56 28.49 -6.35 2.42
N ASN A 57 29.04 -5.40 1.65
CA ASN A 57 28.48 -4.04 1.50
C ASN A 57 27.28 -3.97 0.54
N HIS A 58 27.23 -4.84 -0.47
CA HIS A 58 26.18 -4.85 -1.50
C HIS A 58 24.86 -5.50 -1.06
N LYS A 59 24.76 -5.93 0.21
CA LYS A 59 23.58 -6.61 0.73
C LYS A 59 22.69 -5.66 1.50
N THR A 60 21.39 -5.83 1.31
CA THR A 60 20.36 -5.18 2.11
C THR A 60 20.18 -5.94 3.43
N TYR A 61 20.25 -5.21 4.54
CA TYR A 61 20.06 -5.75 5.89
C TYR A 61 18.73 -5.29 6.48
N TYR A 62 18.16 -6.15 7.32
CA TYR A 62 16.95 -5.89 8.11
C TYR A 62 17.24 -6.21 9.57
N HIS A 63 16.47 -5.65 10.50
CA HIS A 63 16.58 -6.06 11.90
C HIS A 63 15.98 -7.45 12.11
N MET A 64 16.68 -8.27 12.90
CA MET A 64 16.20 -9.60 13.25
C MET A 64 14.88 -9.54 14.03
N LYS A 65 14.70 -8.51 14.88
CA LYS A 65 13.45 -8.28 15.64
C LYS A 65 12.25 -8.07 14.71
N ASP A 66 12.41 -7.23 13.69
CA ASP A 66 11.33 -6.95 12.72
C ASP A 66 10.97 -8.21 11.94
N ILE A 67 11.96 -9.01 11.52
CA ILE A 67 11.71 -10.28 10.83
C ILE A 67 11.04 -11.31 11.74
N ALA A 68 11.42 -11.38 13.02
CA ALA A 68 10.77 -12.24 13.99
C ALA A 68 9.31 -11.82 14.22
N PHE A 69 9.05 -10.52 14.30
CA PHE A 69 7.68 -9.98 14.37
C PHE A 69 6.86 -10.35 13.14
N LEU A 70 7.44 -10.20 11.93
CA LEU A 70 6.78 -10.63 10.69
C LEU A 70 6.44 -12.12 10.69
N ALA A 71 7.30 -12.98 11.26
CA ALA A 71 7.10 -14.43 11.26
C ALA A 71 5.81 -14.87 11.95
N HIS A 72 5.32 -14.09 12.92
CA HIS A 72 4.09 -14.36 13.65
C HIS A 72 2.86 -13.67 13.06
N ASP A 73 3.01 -12.94 11.94
CA ASP A 73 1.93 -12.17 11.36
C ASP A 73 0.92 -13.03 10.58
N PRO A 74 -0.40 -12.85 10.77
CA PRO A 74 -1.43 -13.64 10.08
C PRO A 74 -1.44 -13.46 8.56
N LEU A 75 -0.92 -12.35 8.01
CA LEU A 75 -0.84 -12.16 6.56
C LEU A 75 0.07 -13.19 5.89
N ILE A 76 1.08 -13.70 6.58
CA ILE A 76 1.96 -14.75 6.04
C ILE A 76 1.15 -15.99 5.68
N GLU A 77 0.25 -16.42 6.57
CA GLU A 77 -0.56 -17.59 6.33
C GLU A 77 -1.53 -17.37 5.17
N LYS A 78 -2.11 -16.17 5.07
CA LYS A 78 -2.95 -15.79 3.91
C LYS A 78 -2.18 -15.78 2.60
N PHE A 79 -0.93 -15.31 2.57
CA PHE A 79 -0.09 -15.38 1.38
C PHE A 79 0.27 -16.82 1.00
N ARG A 80 0.46 -17.71 1.98
CA ARG A 80 0.67 -19.15 1.74
C ARG A 80 -0.59 -19.79 1.17
N GLU A 81 -1.76 -19.47 1.71
CA GLU A 81 -3.06 -19.91 1.20
C GLU A 81 -3.25 -19.50 -0.27
N ILE A 82 -2.99 -18.23 -0.60
CA ILE A 82 -3.05 -17.72 -1.98
C ILE A 82 -2.08 -18.45 -2.91
N LYS A 83 -0.84 -18.70 -2.45
CA LYS A 83 0.16 -19.43 -3.24
C LYS A 83 -0.28 -20.87 -3.51
N VAL A 84 -0.83 -21.56 -2.52
CA VAL A 84 -1.36 -22.93 -2.66
C VAL A 84 -2.57 -22.92 -3.59
N HIS A 85 -3.47 -21.96 -3.45
CA HIS A 85 -4.63 -21.81 -4.33
C HIS A 85 -4.23 -21.62 -5.80
N ARG A 86 -3.26 -20.73 -6.08
CA ARG A 86 -2.71 -20.56 -7.42
C ARG A 86 -2.11 -21.84 -7.99
N LYS A 87 -1.45 -22.66 -7.17
CA LYS A 87 -0.95 -23.99 -7.58
C LYS A 87 -2.10 -24.95 -7.91
N LYS A 88 -3.18 -24.95 -7.12
CA LYS A 88 -4.38 -25.77 -7.37
C LYS A 88 -5.04 -25.39 -8.70
N VAL A 89 -5.19 -24.09 -8.97
CA VAL A 89 -5.71 -23.58 -10.26
C VAL A 89 -4.83 -24.07 -11.42
N LYS A 90 -3.51 -23.87 -11.34
CA LYS A 90 -2.58 -24.34 -12.38
C LYS A 90 -2.64 -25.85 -12.59
N LYS A 91 -2.76 -26.63 -11.52
CA LYS A 91 -2.89 -28.09 -11.58
C LYS A 91 -4.20 -28.53 -12.24
N ALA A 92 -5.32 -27.86 -11.94
CA ALA A 92 -6.61 -28.14 -12.56
C ALA A 92 -6.60 -27.81 -14.06
N MET A 93 -6.03 -26.66 -14.42
CA MET A 93 -5.84 -26.26 -15.82
C MET A 93 -4.95 -27.24 -16.59
N ALA A 94 -3.81 -27.65 -16.02
CA ALA A 94 -2.91 -28.62 -16.64
C ALA A 94 -3.56 -30.00 -16.85
N LYS A 95 -4.48 -30.39 -15.96
CA LYS A 95 -5.29 -31.62 -16.08
C LYS A 95 -6.50 -31.48 -17.00
N LYS A 96 -6.70 -30.32 -17.64
CA LYS A 96 -7.87 -29.99 -18.49
C LYS A 96 -9.23 -30.18 -17.80
N ASN A 97 -9.28 -30.13 -16.46
CA ASN A 97 -10.54 -30.16 -15.73
C ASN A 97 -11.11 -28.74 -15.66
N ARG A 98 -11.99 -28.40 -16.61
CA ARG A 98 -12.54 -27.05 -16.80
C ARG A 98 -13.42 -26.63 -15.62
N ASP A 99 -14.34 -27.50 -15.19
CA ASP A 99 -15.28 -27.19 -14.10
C ASP A 99 -14.57 -26.85 -12.78
N LEU A 100 -13.53 -27.63 -12.44
CA LEU A 100 -12.74 -27.37 -11.24
C LEU A 100 -11.91 -26.10 -11.38
N ALA A 101 -11.33 -25.84 -12.55
CA ALA A 101 -10.56 -24.63 -12.81
C ALA A 101 -11.43 -23.38 -12.67
N ASP A 102 -12.62 -23.38 -13.27
CA ASP A 102 -13.57 -22.26 -13.23
C ASP A 102 -14.07 -22.00 -11.80
N ARG A 103 -14.40 -23.07 -11.06
CA ARG A 103 -14.79 -22.94 -9.64
C ARG A 103 -13.69 -22.28 -8.79
N LEU A 104 -12.44 -22.66 -9.02
CA LEU A 104 -11.30 -22.10 -8.29
C LEU A 104 -11.04 -20.65 -8.72
N LEU A 105 -11.15 -20.33 -10.01
CA LEU A 105 -10.99 -18.95 -10.51
C LEU A 105 -12.04 -18.01 -9.94
N ASN A 106 -13.28 -18.48 -9.74
CA ASN A 106 -14.38 -17.68 -9.19
C ASN A 106 -14.29 -17.45 -7.68
N ARG A 107 -13.43 -18.17 -6.94
CA ARG A 107 -13.30 -18.07 -5.48
C ARG A 107 -11.85 -17.88 -5.05
N PRO A 108 -11.15 -16.84 -5.51
CA PRO A 108 -9.79 -16.58 -5.07
C PRO A 108 -9.79 -16.19 -3.59
N PRO A 109 -8.89 -16.75 -2.76
CA PRO A 109 -8.73 -16.29 -1.39
C PRO A 109 -8.21 -14.84 -1.41
N THR A 110 -8.86 -13.98 -0.65
CA THR A 110 -8.48 -12.57 -0.46
C THR A 110 -8.10 -12.33 1.00
N TYR A 111 -7.39 -11.23 1.25
CA TYR A 111 -7.09 -10.75 2.60
C TYR A 111 -7.58 -9.31 2.73
N LYS A 112 -7.80 -8.88 3.97
CA LYS A 112 -8.17 -7.50 4.31
C LYS A 112 -7.02 -6.83 5.03
N LEU A 113 -6.89 -5.51 4.84
CA LEU A 113 -5.87 -4.69 5.49
C LEU A 113 -6.41 -3.89 6.69
N ASP A 114 -7.69 -4.05 7.01
CA ASP A 114 -8.41 -3.31 8.06
C ASP A 114 -7.67 -3.36 9.40
N ARG A 115 -7.30 -4.56 9.85
CA ARG A 115 -6.56 -4.78 11.10
C ARG A 115 -5.18 -4.12 11.06
N LEU A 116 -4.52 -4.14 9.91
CA LEU A 116 -3.18 -3.56 9.74
C LEU A 116 -3.21 -2.04 9.91
N ILE A 117 -4.26 -1.38 9.39
CA ILE A 117 -4.43 0.07 9.52
C ILE A 117 -4.67 0.44 10.98
N ILE A 118 -5.53 -0.30 11.68
CA ILE A 118 -5.83 -0.04 13.10
C ILE A 118 -4.59 -0.27 13.98
N GLU A 119 -3.80 -1.32 13.70
CA GLU A 119 -2.54 -1.57 14.40
C GLU A 119 -1.50 -0.47 14.16
N ARG A 120 -1.47 0.11 12.94
CA ARG A 120 -0.49 1.12 12.54
C ARG A 120 -0.87 2.53 13.00
N TYR A 121 -2.16 2.86 13.01
CA TYR A 121 -2.70 4.16 13.36
C TYR A 121 -3.71 4.01 14.51
N PRO A 122 -3.26 3.96 15.76
CA PRO A 122 -4.15 3.83 16.93
C PRO A 122 -5.08 5.04 17.07
N SER A 123 -4.60 6.23 16.73
CA SER A 123 -5.38 7.47 16.70
C SER A 123 -5.71 7.88 15.27
N PHE A 124 -6.84 8.54 15.11
CA PHE A 124 -7.23 9.12 13.83
C PHE A 124 -6.33 10.28 13.39
N VAL A 125 -5.80 11.04 14.34
CA VAL A 125 -4.86 12.12 14.03
C VAL A 125 -3.56 11.55 13.45
N ASP A 126 -3.13 10.37 13.92
CA ASP A 126 -1.95 9.70 13.35
C ASP A 126 -2.19 9.26 11.90
N ALA A 127 -3.39 8.79 11.58
CA ALA A 127 -3.77 8.49 10.20
C ALA A 127 -3.80 9.75 9.30
N LEU A 128 -4.27 10.90 9.83
CA LEU A 128 -4.28 12.17 9.09
C LEU A 128 -2.87 12.70 8.81
N ARG A 129 -1.89 12.45 9.68
CA ARG A 129 -0.50 12.89 9.49
C ARG A 129 0.20 12.21 8.33
N ASP A 130 -0.13 10.94 8.06
CA ASP A 130 0.44 10.16 6.96
C ASP A 130 -0.38 10.29 5.66
N LEU A 131 -1.39 11.18 5.62
CA LEU A 131 -2.33 11.27 4.51
C LEU A 131 -1.76 12.00 3.28
N ASP A 132 -0.71 12.82 3.43
CA ASP A 132 -0.07 13.60 2.36
C ASP A 132 0.41 12.72 1.19
N ASP A 133 1.19 11.68 1.51
CA ASP A 133 1.72 10.72 0.53
C ASP A 133 0.60 9.86 -0.07
N CYS A 134 -0.36 9.47 0.77
CA CYS A 134 -1.53 8.69 0.37
C CYS A 134 -2.33 9.44 -0.71
N LEU A 135 -2.68 10.71 -0.46
CA LEU A 135 -3.45 11.52 -1.39
C LEU A 135 -2.69 11.75 -2.69
N THR A 136 -1.39 12.06 -2.61
CA THR A 136 -0.57 12.29 -3.80
C THR A 136 -0.53 11.05 -4.69
N MET A 137 -0.38 9.85 -4.11
CA MET A 137 -0.39 8.61 -4.88
C MET A 137 -1.78 8.30 -5.47
N VAL A 138 -2.85 8.46 -4.71
CA VAL A 138 -4.21 8.18 -5.20
C VAL A 138 -4.57 9.12 -6.37
N HIS A 139 -4.22 10.41 -6.28
CA HIS A 139 -4.44 11.38 -7.36
C HIS A 139 -3.58 11.07 -8.59
N LEU A 140 -2.35 10.58 -8.40
CA LEU A 140 -1.49 10.13 -9.50
C LEU A 140 -2.15 8.98 -10.26
N PHE A 141 -2.59 7.94 -9.56
CA PHE A 141 -3.25 6.79 -10.20
C PHE A 141 -4.62 7.13 -10.80
N ALA A 142 -5.34 8.10 -10.23
CA ALA A 142 -6.59 8.59 -10.79
C ALA A 142 -6.41 9.25 -12.17
N ALA A 143 -5.28 9.95 -12.38
CA ALA A 143 -4.94 10.62 -13.63
C ALA A 143 -4.38 9.69 -14.72
N LEU A 144 -4.04 8.44 -14.39
CA LEU A 144 -3.55 7.47 -15.38
C LEU A 144 -4.66 7.05 -16.35
N PRO A 145 -4.30 6.76 -17.63
CA PRO A 145 -5.25 6.23 -18.59
C PRO A 145 -5.66 4.80 -18.17
N ALA A 146 -6.95 4.49 -18.29
CA ALA A 146 -7.48 3.16 -17.98
C ALA A 146 -7.44 2.28 -19.25
N ILE A 147 -6.24 1.97 -19.74
CA ILE A 147 -6.08 1.14 -20.95
C ILE A 147 -5.95 -0.33 -20.54
N GLU A 148 -6.81 -1.19 -21.08
CA GLU A 148 -6.70 -2.64 -20.94
C GLU A 148 -5.41 -3.13 -21.60
N GLY A 149 -4.50 -3.70 -20.80
CA GLY A 149 -3.19 -4.20 -21.26
C GLY A 149 -2.00 -3.63 -20.51
N GLU A 150 -2.18 -2.55 -19.75
CA GLU A 150 -1.15 -2.00 -18.88
C GLU A 150 -1.03 -2.79 -17.56
N ARG A 151 0.10 -2.63 -16.86
CA ARG A 151 0.42 -3.31 -15.58
C ARG A 151 -0.59 -3.00 -14.45
N VAL A 152 -1.54 -2.09 -14.67
CA VAL A 152 -2.49 -1.56 -13.68
C VAL A 152 -3.92 -2.02 -14.01
N GLN A 153 -4.65 -2.46 -12.99
CA GLN A 153 -6.05 -2.89 -13.14
C GLN A 153 -6.98 -1.68 -13.27
N VAL A 154 -7.83 -1.67 -14.29
CA VAL A 154 -8.85 -0.62 -14.54
C VAL A 154 -9.73 -0.38 -13.30
N GLN A 155 -10.14 -1.45 -12.61
CA GLN A 155 -10.93 -1.34 -11.38
C GLN A 155 -10.25 -0.52 -10.27
N ARG A 156 -8.93 -0.62 -10.14
CA ARG A 156 -8.17 0.15 -9.13
C ARG A 156 -8.11 1.63 -9.49
N ILE A 157 -7.97 1.96 -10.78
CA ILE A 157 -8.01 3.34 -11.26
C ILE A 157 -9.35 3.99 -10.93
N HIS A 158 -10.47 3.28 -11.20
CA HIS A 158 -11.80 3.77 -10.84
C HIS A 158 -11.98 3.95 -9.33
N ASN A 159 -11.50 3.02 -8.52
CA ASN A 159 -11.54 3.17 -7.06
C ASN A 159 -10.74 4.40 -6.60
N CYS A 160 -9.56 4.64 -7.17
CA CYS A 160 -8.74 5.82 -6.86
C CYS A 160 -9.42 7.13 -7.25
N ARG A 161 -10.08 7.18 -8.42
CA ARG A 161 -10.90 8.33 -8.83
C ARG A 161 -12.02 8.59 -7.84
N ARG A 162 -12.79 7.56 -7.48
CA ARG A 162 -13.88 7.67 -6.50
C ARG A 162 -13.38 8.21 -5.16
N LEU A 163 -12.31 7.62 -4.60
CA LEU A 163 -11.73 8.06 -3.33
C LEU A 163 -11.18 9.50 -3.38
N SER A 164 -10.59 9.90 -4.52
CA SER A 164 -10.11 11.27 -4.72
C SER A 164 -11.25 12.27 -4.74
N HIS A 165 -12.35 11.95 -5.45
CA HIS A 165 -13.53 12.80 -5.51
C HIS A 165 -14.25 12.89 -4.16
N GLU A 166 -14.35 11.79 -3.41
CA GLU A 166 -14.85 11.80 -2.02
C GLU A 166 -14.05 12.76 -1.14
N TRP A 167 -12.70 12.70 -1.22
CA TRP A 167 -11.84 13.61 -0.47
C TRP A 167 -12.02 15.08 -0.87
N GLN A 168 -12.05 15.37 -2.18
CA GLN A 168 -12.23 16.72 -2.69
C GLN A 168 -13.62 17.28 -2.31
N ALA A 169 -14.67 16.46 -2.41
CA ALA A 169 -16.03 16.84 -2.03
C ALA A 169 -16.13 17.15 -0.54
N TYR A 170 -15.45 16.39 0.31
CA TYR A 170 -15.35 16.68 1.74
C TYR A 170 -14.72 18.06 1.98
N ILE A 171 -13.56 18.35 1.40
CA ILE A 171 -12.85 19.62 1.58
C ILE A 171 -13.68 20.81 1.09
N SER A 172 -14.32 20.66 -0.07
CA SER A 172 -15.19 21.67 -0.66
C SER A 172 -16.37 21.97 0.28
N ARG A 173 -17.01 20.93 0.82
CA ARG A 173 -18.13 21.08 1.76
C ARG A 173 -17.73 21.71 3.10
N THR A 174 -16.54 21.43 3.62
CA THR A 174 -16.08 21.96 4.90
C THR A 174 -15.32 23.28 4.80
N ASN A 175 -15.04 23.78 3.58
CA ASN A 175 -14.20 24.96 3.34
C ASN A 175 -12.84 24.87 4.06
N SER A 176 -12.24 23.67 4.03
CA SER A 176 -11.00 23.37 4.74
C SER A 176 -9.72 23.72 3.97
N LEU A 177 -9.83 24.14 2.70
CA LEU A 177 -8.68 24.54 1.90
C LEU A 177 -8.06 25.84 2.45
N ARG A 178 -6.72 25.93 2.45
CA ARG A 178 -5.98 27.06 3.01
C ARG A 178 -5.04 27.69 2.00
N LYS A 179 -4.24 26.87 1.31
CA LYS A 179 -3.27 27.35 0.31
C LYS A 179 -3.30 26.46 -0.92
N THR A 180 -3.08 27.08 -2.07
CA THR A 180 -2.95 26.40 -3.35
C THR A 180 -1.77 26.98 -4.10
N PHE A 181 -0.97 26.13 -4.73
CA PHE A 181 0.19 26.54 -5.51
C PHE A 181 0.27 25.75 -6.81
N ILE A 182 0.31 26.44 -7.93
CA ILE A 182 0.39 25.84 -9.27
C ILE A 182 1.87 25.73 -9.67
N SER A 183 2.29 24.53 -10.06
CA SER A 183 3.64 24.25 -10.51
C SER A 183 3.63 23.55 -11.86
N VAL A 184 4.81 23.41 -12.48
CA VAL A 184 5.00 22.61 -13.70
C VAL A 184 4.61 21.15 -13.46
N LYS A 185 4.85 20.61 -12.25
CA LYS A 185 4.54 19.21 -11.90
C LYS A 185 3.05 18.93 -11.73
N GLY A 186 2.24 19.94 -11.45
CA GLY A 186 0.86 19.80 -11.00
C GLY A 186 0.48 20.90 -10.02
N ILE A 187 -0.61 20.69 -9.30
CA ILE A 187 -1.16 21.65 -8.34
C ILE A 187 -1.05 21.10 -6.93
N TYR A 188 -0.39 21.87 -6.08
CA TYR A 188 -0.27 21.60 -4.66
C TYR A 188 -1.44 22.22 -3.94
N TYR A 189 -2.13 21.41 -3.14
CA TYR A 189 -3.21 21.83 -2.26
C TYR A 189 -2.78 21.65 -0.81
N GLN A 190 -3.15 22.60 0.03
CA GLN A 190 -2.99 22.50 1.48
C GLN A 190 -4.34 22.73 2.14
N ALA A 191 -4.83 21.74 2.87
CA ALA A 191 -6.04 21.83 3.67
C ALA A 191 -5.75 21.61 5.16
N GLU A 192 -6.61 22.16 6.01
CA GLU A 192 -6.55 21.99 7.45
C GLU A 192 -7.75 21.16 7.92
N VAL A 193 -7.48 19.96 8.40
CA VAL A 193 -8.50 18.99 8.85
C VAL A 193 -8.17 18.59 10.28
N GLN A 194 -9.10 18.84 11.22
CA GLN A 194 -8.94 18.56 12.65
C GLN A 194 -7.61 19.08 13.25
N GLY A 195 -7.16 20.27 12.82
CA GLY A 195 -5.92 20.89 13.28
C GLY A 195 -4.64 20.34 12.64
N GLN A 196 -4.73 19.35 11.75
CA GLN A 196 -3.61 18.86 10.96
C GLN A 196 -3.60 19.54 9.59
N LYS A 197 -2.44 20.08 9.21
CA LYS A 197 -2.21 20.59 7.85
C LYS A 197 -1.80 19.42 6.97
N ILE A 198 -2.55 19.23 5.89
CA ILE A 198 -2.38 18.13 4.94
C ILE A 198 -2.06 18.76 3.59
N THR A 199 -0.94 18.38 2.99
CA THR A 199 -0.47 18.90 1.71
C THR A 199 -0.32 17.78 0.70
N TRP A 200 -0.99 17.88 -0.44
CA TRP A 200 -0.90 16.87 -1.50
C TRP A 200 -0.75 17.51 -2.87
N LEU A 201 -0.20 16.73 -3.80
CA LEU A 201 -0.01 17.12 -5.19
C LEU A 201 -1.01 16.39 -6.08
N THR A 202 -1.76 17.16 -6.88
CA THR A 202 -2.60 16.63 -7.95
C THR A 202 -1.90 16.89 -9.29
N PRO A 203 -1.64 15.87 -10.11
CA PRO A 203 -1.02 16.07 -11.42
C PRO A 203 -1.97 16.84 -12.36
N HIS A 204 -1.39 17.50 -13.36
CA HIS A 204 -2.19 18.07 -14.45
C HIS A 204 -2.89 16.94 -15.22
N ALA A 205 -4.11 17.21 -15.70
CA ALA A 205 -4.93 16.27 -16.48
C ALA A 205 -4.41 16.13 -17.93
N LEU A 206 -3.13 15.85 -18.07
CA LEU A 206 -2.45 15.56 -19.33
C LEU A 206 -2.23 14.05 -19.43
N GLN A 207 -2.21 13.53 -20.66
CA GLN A 207 -1.93 12.12 -20.89
C GLN A 207 -0.52 11.79 -20.41
N GLN A 208 -0.41 11.04 -19.32
CA GLN A 208 0.86 10.61 -18.78
C GLN A 208 1.41 9.46 -19.61
N VAL A 209 2.67 9.56 -20.00
CA VAL A 209 3.40 8.46 -20.65
C VAL A 209 4.01 7.60 -19.54
N LEU A 210 3.62 6.33 -19.48
CA LEU A 210 4.22 5.38 -18.56
C LEU A 210 5.63 5.02 -19.02
N THR A 211 6.63 5.20 -18.16
CA THR A 211 8.00 4.76 -18.41
C THR A 211 8.23 3.36 -17.84
N ASP A 212 9.02 2.54 -18.53
CA ASP A 212 9.30 1.15 -18.12
C ASP A 212 10.25 1.03 -16.91
N ASP A 213 10.93 2.11 -16.55
CA ASP A 213 11.92 2.18 -15.46
C ASP A 213 11.28 2.04 -14.07
N VAL A 214 9.96 2.18 -13.97
CA VAL A 214 9.23 2.20 -12.69
C VAL A 214 8.68 0.81 -12.34
N ASP A 215 8.97 0.34 -11.11
CA ASP A 215 8.40 -0.90 -10.59
C ASP A 215 6.98 -0.68 -10.06
N PHE A 216 6.00 -0.79 -10.97
CA PHE A 216 4.57 -0.69 -10.64
C PHE A 216 4.11 -1.71 -9.60
N ASN A 217 4.77 -2.87 -9.45
CA ASN A 217 4.33 -3.85 -8.44
C ASN A 217 4.50 -3.33 -7.01
N VAL A 218 5.56 -2.55 -6.79
CA VAL A 218 5.81 -1.87 -5.52
C VAL A 218 4.76 -0.78 -5.32
N MET A 219 4.55 0.08 -6.33
CA MET A 219 3.56 1.15 -6.24
C MET A 219 2.13 0.63 -6.02
N LEU A 220 1.74 -0.45 -6.69
CA LEU A 220 0.42 -1.09 -6.52
C LEU A 220 0.22 -1.69 -5.12
N THR A 221 1.32 -2.08 -4.45
CA THR A 221 1.25 -2.53 -3.05
C THR A 221 1.00 -1.34 -2.11
N PHE A 222 1.69 -0.22 -2.33
CA PHE A 222 1.42 1.01 -1.58
C PHE A 222 0.01 1.51 -1.83
N LEU A 223 -0.42 1.51 -3.09
CA LEU A 223 -1.76 1.93 -3.48
C LEU A 223 -2.83 1.10 -2.78
N GLU A 224 -2.68 -0.22 -2.72
CA GLU A 224 -3.63 -1.10 -2.04
C GLU A 224 -3.76 -0.76 -0.54
N PHE A 225 -2.67 -0.40 0.12
CA PHE A 225 -2.69 0.06 1.51
C PHE A 225 -3.37 1.44 1.64
N TYR A 226 -3.02 2.37 0.75
CA TYR A 226 -3.54 3.74 0.74
C TYR A 226 -5.02 3.82 0.37
N GLU A 227 -5.52 2.99 -0.54
CA GLU A 227 -6.94 2.85 -0.85
C GLU A 227 -7.73 2.49 0.42
N THR A 228 -7.23 1.50 1.17
CA THR A 228 -7.87 1.09 2.42
C THR A 228 -7.77 2.18 3.50
N LEU A 229 -6.62 2.83 3.66
CA LEU A 229 -6.43 3.94 4.61
C LEU A 229 -7.38 5.10 4.32
N LEU A 230 -7.41 5.57 3.08
CA LEU A 230 -8.26 6.68 2.65
C LEU A 230 -9.75 6.33 2.79
N GLY A 231 -10.14 5.08 2.54
CA GLY A 231 -11.50 4.60 2.80
C GLY A 231 -11.90 4.73 4.28
N PHE A 232 -11.03 4.32 5.22
CA PHE A 232 -11.28 4.50 6.65
C PHE A 232 -11.33 5.97 7.06
N VAL A 233 -10.45 6.79 6.48
CA VAL A 233 -10.41 8.23 6.77
C VAL A 233 -11.67 8.92 6.27
N ASN A 234 -12.05 8.71 5.00
CA ASN A 234 -13.27 9.26 4.43
C ASN A 234 -14.49 8.82 5.22
N PHE A 235 -14.62 7.53 5.57
CA PHE A 235 -15.74 7.05 6.39
C PHE A 235 -15.90 7.85 7.69
N LYS A 236 -14.80 8.08 8.42
CA LYS A 236 -14.84 8.84 9.68
C LYS A 236 -15.10 10.33 9.48
N LEU A 237 -14.54 10.94 8.43
CA LEU A 237 -14.76 12.35 8.10
C LEU A 237 -16.22 12.62 7.70
N TYR A 238 -16.80 11.78 6.86
CA TYR A 238 -18.21 11.87 6.46
C TYR A 238 -19.16 11.67 7.65
N HIS A 239 -18.83 10.74 8.56
CA HIS A 239 -19.57 10.59 9.80
C HIS A 239 -19.46 11.83 10.71
N SER A 240 -18.32 12.54 10.72
CA SER A 240 -18.18 13.77 11.53
C SER A 240 -19.05 14.93 11.03
N ILE A 241 -19.44 14.93 9.75
CA ILE A 241 -20.35 15.92 9.16
C ILE A 241 -21.79 15.39 9.03
N ASN A 242 -22.12 14.26 9.68
CA ASN A 242 -23.42 13.57 9.63
C ASN A 242 -23.92 13.26 8.20
N VAL A 243 -23.01 12.93 7.28
CA VAL A 243 -23.36 12.48 5.93
C VAL A 243 -23.14 10.97 5.84
N ASN A 244 -24.08 10.26 5.20
CA ASN A 244 -23.97 8.81 5.02
C ASN A 244 -22.81 8.46 4.08
N TYR A 245 -22.06 7.41 4.40
CA TYR A 245 -20.95 6.91 3.61
C TYR A 245 -21.24 5.49 3.10
N PRO A 246 -20.97 5.16 1.82
CA PRO A 246 -20.43 6.03 0.77
C PRO A 246 -21.44 7.09 0.30
N PRO A 247 -20.99 8.29 -0.12
CA PRO A 247 -21.89 9.31 -0.64
C PRO A 247 -22.54 8.81 -1.93
N ILE A 248 -23.84 9.12 -2.09
CA ILE A 248 -24.56 8.82 -3.32
C ILE A 248 -24.09 9.84 -4.37
N LEU A 249 -23.25 9.39 -5.30
CA LEU A 249 -22.83 10.17 -6.46
C LEU A 249 -23.77 9.87 -7.61
N ASP A 250 -24.33 10.91 -8.24
CA ASP A 250 -25.07 10.76 -9.48
C ASP A 250 -24.08 10.39 -10.62
N PRO A 251 -24.23 9.23 -11.29
CA PRO A 251 -23.35 8.83 -12.37
C PRO A 251 -23.24 9.87 -13.51
N ARG A 252 -24.29 10.69 -13.70
CA ARG A 252 -24.26 11.79 -14.70
C ARG A 252 -23.33 12.92 -14.26
N LEU A 253 -23.39 13.30 -12.99
CA LEU A 253 -22.49 14.32 -12.43
C LEU A 253 -21.05 13.81 -12.37
N GLU A 254 -20.85 12.51 -12.12
CA GLU A 254 -19.54 11.87 -12.16
C GLU A 254 -18.95 11.88 -13.57
N ALA A 255 -19.74 11.55 -14.61
CA ALA A 255 -19.30 11.64 -15.99
C ALA A 255 -18.94 13.08 -16.42
N LEU A 256 -19.69 14.07 -15.94
CA LEU A 256 -19.41 15.49 -16.17
C LEU A 256 -18.17 15.97 -15.39
N ALA A 257 -17.93 15.44 -14.19
CA ALA A 257 -16.75 15.72 -13.37
C ALA A 257 -15.49 14.99 -13.85
N ALA A 258 -15.61 13.84 -14.52
CA ALA A 258 -14.49 13.09 -15.08
C ALA A 258 -13.72 13.89 -16.15
N GLY A 259 -14.40 14.79 -16.87
CA GLY A 259 -13.78 15.76 -17.78
C GLY A 259 -13.32 17.05 -17.09
N LYS A 260 -13.68 17.25 -15.82
CA LYS A 260 -13.44 18.45 -15.02
C LYS A 260 -12.86 18.07 -13.66
N TYR A 261 -11.64 17.55 -13.64
CA TYR A 261 -10.81 17.44 -12.42
C TYR A 261 -10.60 18.79 -11.68
N TRP A 262 -11.20 19.88 -12.17
CA TRP A 262 -11.03 21.26 -11.74
C TRP A 262 -12.29 21.95 -11.15
N CYS A 263 -13.51 21.43 -11.34
CA CYS A 263 -14.74 22.22 -11.08
C CYS A 263 -15.50 21.92 -9.77
N LEU A 264 -14.85 21.34 -8.75
CA LEU A 264 -15.47 21.18 -7.43
C LEU A 264 -14.87 22.10 -6.35
N LEU A 265 -14.11 23.11 -6.76
CA LEU A 265 -13.75 24.27 -5.94
C LEU A 265 -14.53 25.50 -6.40
#